data_AF-A0A961MA58-F1
#
_entry.id   AF-A0A961MA58-F1
#
_cell.length_a   1.000
_cell.length_b   1.000
_cell.length_c   1.000
_cell.angle_alpha   90.00
_cell.angle_beta   90.00
_cell.angle_gamma   90.00
#
_symmetry.space_group_name_H-M   'P 1'
#
loop_
_entity.id
_entity.type
_entity.pdbx_description
1 polymer ?
#
loop_
_entity_poly.entity_id
_entity_poly.type
_entity_poly.pdbx_seq_one_letter_code
_entity_poly.pdbx_strand_id
1 'polypeptide(L)'
;MTQAASGLNARIESFLRDDRGRVLSALIAGFRDFTLAEDCLQEALVAALEHWEGAGWPRNPRAWLLQAARRKAIDRLRRDRVQAEKLADPTLATEADLPDAEQVPDERLRLIFTCCHPALDEKSRVALTLRTIGGLGTREIARAFLDNEAAMG
;
A
#
# COMPACT_ATOMS: atom_id res chain seq x y z
N MET A 1 -3.10 -17.05 -25.70
CA MET A 1 -2.78 -16.83 -24.27
C MET A 1 -2.44 -15.38 -23.95
N THR A 2 -1.75 -14.63 -24.81
CA THR A 2 -1.31 -13.24 -24.56
C THR A 2 -2.44 -12.21 -24.40
N GLN A 3 -3.60 -12.40 -25.03
CA GLN A 3 -4.71 -11.44 -24.96
C GLN A 3 -5.47 -11.48 -23.62
N ALA A 4 -5.61 -12.67 -23.01
CA ALA A 4 -6.26 -12.83 -21.71
C ALA A 4 -5.41 -12.24 -20.57
N ALA A 5 -4.09 -12.44 -20.61
CA ALA A 5 -3.15 -11.82 -19.69
C ALA A 5 -3.16 -10.29 -19.79
N SER A 6 -3.29 -9.73 -21.01
CA SER A 6 -3.41 -8.28 -21.20
C SER A 6 -4.69 -7.70 -20.58
N GLY A 7 -5.80 -8.43 -20.63
CA GLY A 7 -7.08 -8.00 -20.06
C GLY A 7 -7.09 -8.06 -18.53
N LEU A 8 -6.45 -9.07 -17.93
CA LEU A 8 -6.28 -9.16 -16.48
C LEU A 8 -5.39 -8.03 -15.97
N ASN A 9 -4.26 -7.77 -16.63
CA ASN A 9 -3.35 -6.68 -16.25
C ASN A 9 -4.04 -5.31 -16.29
N ALA A 10 -4.77 -5.00 -17.37
CA ALA A 10 -5.52 -3.74 -17.45
C ALA A 10 -6.58 -3.61 -16.35
N ARG A 11 -7.25 -4.71 -16.00
CA ARG A 11 -8.22 -4.75 -14.90
C ARG A 11 -7.56 -4.53 -13.54
N ILE A 12 -6.39 -5.13 -13.32
CA ILE A 12 -5.58 -4.90 -12.12
C ILE A 12 -5.14 -3.44 -12.07
N GLU A 13 -4.56 -2.89 -13.13
CA GLU A 13 -4.12 -1.49 -13.17
C GLU A 13 -5.25 -0.51 -12.84
N SER A 14 -6.43 -0.69 -13.43
CA SER A 14 -7.60 0.15 -13.13
C SER A 14 -7.99 0.04 -11.66
N PHE A 15 -8.09 -1.18 -11.13
CA PHE A 15 -8.41 -1.41 -9.72
C PHE A 15 -7.37 -0.77 -8.79
N LEU A 16 -6.08 -0.86 -9.11
CA LEU A 16 -5.02 -0.26 -8.31
C LEU A 16 -5.07 1.27 -8.32
N ARG A 17 -5.39 1.88 -9.47
CA ARG A 17 -5.56 3.33 -9.55
C ARG A 17 -6.67 3.82 -8.63
N ASP A 18 -7.76 3.06 -8.51
CA ASP A 18 -8.94 3.47 -7.74
C ASP A 18 -8.86 3.12 -6.24
N ASP A 19 -8.32 1.94 -5.92
CA ASP A 19 -8.44 1.36 -4.57
C ASP A 19 -7.13 1.28 -3.77
N ARG A 20 -5.95 1.51 -4.40
CA ARG A 20 -4.66 1.45 -3.68
C ARG A 20 -4.63 2.42 -2.49
N GLY A 21 -5.05 3.67 -2.68
CA GLY A 21 -5.05 4.66 -1.61
C GLY A 21 -5.95 4.27 -0.44
N ARG A 22 -7.09 3.62 -0.71
CA ARG A 22 -8.01 3.16 0.33
C ARG A 22 -7.40 2.02 1.15
N VAL A 23 -6.82 1.02 0.49
CA VAL A 23 -6.14 -0.10 1.17
C VAL A 23 -4.93 0.39 1.96
N LEU A 24 -4.10 1.26 1.36
CA LEU A 24 -2.92 1.83 2.02
C LEU A 24 -3.31 2.64 3.26
N SER A 25 -4.33 3.49 3.17
CA SER A 25 -4.78 4.30 4.30
C SER A 25 -5.28 3.45 5.47
N ALA A 26 -5.99 2.35 5.20
CA ALA A 26 -6.44 1.42 6.24
C ALA A 26 -5.25 0.69 6.92
N LEU A 27 -4.24 0.29 6.14
CA LEU A 27 -3.02 -0.34 6.68
C LEU A 27 -2.24 0.64 7.57
N ILE A 28 -2.04 1.87 7.12
CA ILE A 28 -1.35 2.92 7.89
C ILE A 28 -2.12 3.21 9.18
N ALA A 29 -3.45 3.26 9.13
CA ALA A 29 -4.27 3.49 10.32
C ALA A 29 -4.09 2.39 11.38
N GLY A 30 -4.02 1.12 10.96
CA GLY A 30 -3.89 -0.02 11.88
C GLY A 30 -2.46 -0.28 12.38
N PHE A 31 -1.45 -0.07 11.54
CA PHE A 31 -0.04 -0.32 11.91
C PHE A 31 0.70 0.92 12.42
N ARG A 32 0.22 2.12 12.09
CA ARG A 32 0.86 3.40 12.40
C ARG A 32 2.31 3.53 11.89
N ASP A 33 2.64 2.76 10.88
CA ASP A 33 3.94 2.75 10.21
C ASP A 33 3.70 2.80 8.70
N PHE A 34 4.10 3.91 8.09
CA PHE A 34 3.92 4.15 6.66
C PHE A 34 4.75 3.17 5.82
N THR A 35 6.02 2.98 6.19
CA THR A 35 6.97 2.17 5.44
C THR A 35 6.55 0.70 5.49
N LEU A 36 6.21 0.20 6.68
CA LEU A 36 5.70 -1.17 6.83
C LEU A 36 4.44 -1.39 5.99
N ALA A 37 3.50 -0.43 6.02
CA ALA A 37 2.26 -0.52 5.28
C ALA A 37 2.48 -0.52 3.76
N GLU A 38 3.35 0.37 3.25
CA GLU A 38 3.65 0.43 1.82
C GLU A 38 4.35 -0.84 1.33
N ASP A 39 5.39 -1.30 2.04
CA ASP A 39 6.13 -2.52 1.70
C ASP A 39 5.19 -3.73 1.64
N CYS A 40 4.38 -3.93 2.68
CA CYS A 40 3.48 -5.08 2.78
C CYS A 40 2.34 -5.01 1.76
N LEU A 41 1.87 -3.81 1.40
CA LEU A 41 0.91 -3.64 0.30
C LEU A 41 1.55 -4.01 -1.04
N GLN A 42 2.78 -3.55 -1.31
CA GLN A 42 3.48 -3.90 -2.55
C GLN A 42 3.69 -5.42 -2.67
N GLU A 43 4.14 -6.07 -1.61
CA GLU A 43 4.26 -7.52 -1.59
C GLU A 43 2.91 -8.24 -1.78
N ALA A 44 1.82 -7.71 -1.21
CA ALA A 44 0.48 -8.27 -1.42
C ALA A 44 0.00 -8.13 -2.87
N LEU A 45 0.40 -7.05 -3.56
CA LEU A 45 0.12 -6.85 -4.97
C LEU A 45 0.85 -7.87 -5.85
N VAL A 46 2.10 -8.17 -5.54
CA VAL A 46 2.85 -9.25 -6.21
C VAL A 46 2.12 -10.58 -6.05
N ALA A 47 1.70 -10.91 -4.83
CA ALA A 47 0.92 -12.14 -4.57
C ALA A 47 -0.45 -12.13 -5.29
N ALA A 48 -1.09 -10.97 -5.44
CA ALA A 48 -2.34 -10.84 -6.18
C ALA A 48 -2.16 -11.15 -7.66
N LEU A 49 -1.09 -10.64 -8.29
CA LEU A 49 -0.77 -10.90 -9.69
C LEU A 49 -0.61 -12.40 -9.95
N GLU A 50 0.15 -13.09 -9.11
CA GLU A 50 0.35 -14.53 -9.22
C GLU A 50 -0.94 -15.32 -8.95
N HIS A 51 -1.69 -14.95 -7.91
CA HIS A 51 -2.85 -15.72 -7.48
C HIS A 51 -4.05 -15.55 -8.41
N TRP A 52 -4.31 -14.32 -8.89
CA TRP A 52 -5.48 -14.02 -9.72
C TRP A 52 -5.33 -14.51 -11.16
N GLU A 53 -4.10 -14.70 -11.64
CA GLU A 53 -3.87 -15.34 -12.95
C GLU A 53 -4.39 -16.79 -12.97
N GLY A 54 -4.16 -17.55 -11.89
CA GLY A 54 -4.60 -18.94 -11.78
C GLY A 54 -6.01 -19.13 -11.21
N ALA A 55 -6.34 -18.43 -10.11
CA ALA A 55 -7.59 -18.62 -9.37
C ALA A 55 -8.74 -17.72 -9.89
N GLY A 56 -8.42 -16.74 -10.75
CA GLY A 56 -9.36 -15.74 -11.24
C GLY A 56 -9.57 -14.58 -10.27
N TRP A 57 -10.34 -13.59 -10.73
CA TRP A 57 -10.61 -12.37 -9.98
C TRP A 57 -11.52 -12.65 -8.76
N PRO A 58 -11.09 -12.31 -7.53
CA PRO A 58 -11.89 -12.57 -6.33
C PRO A 58 -13.14 -11.69 -6.28
N ARG A 59 -14.18 -12.15 -5.55
CA ARG A 59 -15.44 -11.39 -5.37
C ARG A 59 -15.22 -10.02 -4.72
N ASN A 60 -14.27 -9.93 -3.79
CA ASN A 60 -13.88 -8.68 -3.13
C ASN A 60 -12.33 -8.52 -3.18
N PRO A 61 -11.77 -7.93 -4.26
CA PRO A 61 -10.33 -7.79 -4.43
C PRO A 61 -9.68 -6.86 -3.40
N ARG A 62 -10.42 -5.83 -2.93
CA ARG A 62 -9.95 -4.95 -1.85
C ARG A 62 -9.74 -5.70 -0.54
N ALA A 63 -10.74 -6.45 -0.11
CA ALA A 63 -10.67 -7.25 1.12
C ALA A 63 -9.54 -8.27 1.05
N TRP A 64 -9.39 -8.91 -0.12
CA TRP A 64 -8.30 -9.85 -0.37
C TRP A 64 -6.93 -9.18 -0.21
N LEU A 65 -6.71 -8.01 -0.84
CA LEU A 65 -5.46 -7.29 -0.73
C LEU A 65 -5.17 -6.81 0.69
N LEU A 66 -6.16 -6.24 1.37
CA LEU A 66 -5.98 -5.77 2.74
C LEU A 66 -5.57 -6.93 3.66
N GLN A 67 -6.23 -8.08 3.52
CA GLN A 67 -5.93 -9.27 4.32
C GLN A 67 -4.56 -9.87 3.98
N ALA A 68 -4.18 -9.91 2.70
CA ALA A 68 -2.87 -10.38 2.28
C ALA A 68 -1.75 -9.48 2.83
N ALA A 69 -1.89 -8.16 2.72
CA ALA A 69 -0.95 -7.19 3.27
C ALA A 69 -0.87 -7.27 4.79
N ARG A 70 -2.01 -7.42 5.49
CA ARG A 70 -2.07 -7.62 6.94
C ARG A 70 -1.26 -8.84 7.39
N ARG A 71 -1.44 -9.99 6.74
CA ARG A 71 -0.69 -11.21 7.06
C ARG A 71 0.81 -11.01 6.91
N LYS A 72 1.23 -10.39 5.81
CA LYS A 72 2.64 -10.08 5.55
C LYS A 72 3.25 -9.16 6.61
N ALA A 73 2.54 -8.11 7.01
CA ALA A 73 2.98 -7.19 8.06
C ALA A 73 3.12 -7.89 9.41
N ILE A 74 2.13 -8.72 9.80
CA ILE A 74 2.19 -9.53 11.03
C ILE A 74 3.39 -10.48 10.99
N ASP A 75 3.63 -11.16 9.87
CA ASP A 75 4.75 -12.08 9.71
C ASP A 75 6.11 -11.37 9.76
N ARG A 76 6.20 -10.14 9.25
CA ARG A 76 7.40 -9.30 9.37
C ARG A 76 7.65 -8.88 10.82
N LEU A 77 6.65 -8.34 11.50
CA LEU A 77 6.75 -7.96 12.92
C LEU A 77 7.12 -9.15 13.82
N ARG A 78 6.58 -10.34 13.54
CA ARG A 78 6.95 -11.57 14.25
C ARG A 78 8.41 -11.95 14.03
N ARG A 79 8.91 -11.85 12.79
CA ARG A 79 10.33 -12.12 12.47
C ARG A 79 11.25 -11.11 13.16
N ASP A 80 10.90 -9.84 13.11
CA ASP A 80 11.67 -8.76 13.74
C ASP A 80 11.74 -8.96 15.26
N ARG A 81 10.63 -9.38 15.89
CA ARG A 81 10.62 -9.76 17.31
C ARG A 81 11.54 -10.94 17.60
N VAL A 82 11.47 -12.04 16.82
CA VAL A 82 12.37 -13.19 17.04
C VAL A 82 13.83 -12.79 16.89
N GLN A 83 14.14 -11.86 15.99
CA GLN A 83 15.48 -11.32 15.82
C GLN A 83 15.87 -10.41 16.99
N ALA A 84 14.97 -9.56 17.48
CA ALA A 84 15.18 -8.68 18.63
C ALA A 84 15.30 -9.45 19.96
N GLU A 85 14.53 -10.52 20.15
CA GLU A 85 14.63 -11.42 21.31
C GLU A 85 15.97 -12.15 21.36
N LYS A 86 16.56 -12.46 20.19
CA LYS A 86 17.94 -12.97 20.10
C LYS A 86 19.01 -11.91 20.40
N LEU A 87 18.66 -10.62 20.34
CA LEU A 87 19.54 -9.48 20.51
C LEU A 87 19.30 -8.68 21.81
N ALA A 88 18.32 -9.10 22.62
CA ALA A 88 17.89 -8.50 23.89
C ALA A 88 17.45 -7.02 23.82
N ASP A 89 16.27 -6.75 23.26
CA ASP A 89 15.43 -5.61 23.67
C ASP A 89 13.93 -5.86 23.34
N PRO A 90 13.02 -6.00 24.33
CA PRO A 90 11.64 -6.40 24.08
C PRO A 90 10.68 -5.20 24.13
N THR A 91 10.66 -4.39 23.07
CA THR A 91 9.51 -3.51 22.82
C THR A 91 9.25 -3.46 21.32
N LEU A 92 8.19 -4.14 20.87
CA LEU A 92 7.38 -3.86 19.65
C LEU A 92 6.53 -5.10 19.33
N ALA A 93 5.36 -5.17 19.96
CA ALA A 93 4.24 -5.95 19.45
C ALA A 93 2.96 -5.22 19.87
N THR A 94 2.54 -4.24 19.08
CA THR A 94 1.16 -3.76 19.14
C THR A 94 0.34 -4.74 18.31
N GLU A 95 -0.66 -5.38 18.91
CA GLU A 95 -1.70 -6.03 18.12
C GLU A 95 -2.30 -4.96 17.20
N ALA A 96 -2.09 -5.10 15.89
CA ALA A 96 -2.55 -4.12 14.93
C ALA A 96 -4.07 -4.06 14.96
N ASP A 97 -4.60 -2.93 15.40
CA ASP A 97 -6.03 -2.64 15.47
C ASP A 97 -6.52 -2.25 14.07
N LEU A 98 -6.62 -3.27 13.22
CA LEU A 98 -7.04 -3.13 11.83
C LEU A 98 -8.56 -3.31 11.72
N PRO A 99 -9.24 -2.47 10.93
CA PRO A 99 -10.66 -2.61 10.67
C PRO A 99 -10.98 -3.94 9.96
N ASP A 100 -12.23 -4.38 10.07
CA ASP A 100 -12.70 -5.62 9.45
C ASP A 100 -12.47 -5.60 7.92
N ALA A 101 -11.87 -6.67 7.40
CA ALA A 101 -11.50 -6.76 6.00
C ALA A 101 -12.72 -6.82 5.07
N GLU A 102 -13.89 -7.23 5.56
CA GLU A 102 -15.13 -7.21 4.78
C GLU A 102 -15.58 -5.78 4.43
N GLN A 103 -15.27 -4.81 5.29
CA GLN A 103 -15.58 -3.39 5.10
C GLN A 103 -14.33 -2.54 5.31
N VAL A 104 -13.53 -2.35 4.25
CA VAL A 104 -12.37 -1.44 4.30
C VAL A 104 -12.86 0.00 4.50
N PRO A 105 -12.64 0.65 5.65
CA PRO A 105 -13.05 2.03 5.84
C PRO A 105 -12.25 2.96 4.93
N ASP A 106 -12.82 4.12 4.60
CA ASP A 106 -12.12 5.13 3.83
C ASP A 106 -11.33 6.05 4.77
N GLU A 107 -10.09 5.66 5.06
CA GLU A 107 -9.16 6.41 5.92
C GLU A 107 -8.32 7.42 5.14
N ARG A 108 -8.64 7.68 3.86
CA ARG A 108 -7.83 8.55 3.00
C ARG A 108 -7.74 9.98 3.51
N LEU A 109 -8.74 10.48 4.24
CA LEU A 109 -8.66 11.80 4.87
C LEU A 109 -7.51 11.90 5.88
N ARG A 110 -7.31 10.87 6.72
CA ARG A 110 -6.15 10.82 7.63
C ARG A 110 -4.84 10.81 6.84
N LEU A 111 -4.77 10.01 5.78
CA LEU A 111 -3.59 9.95 4.93
C LEU A 111 -3.28 11.29 4.25
N ILE A 112 -4.30 12.04 3.81
CA ILE A 112 -4.13 13.40 3.26
C ILE A 112 -3.44 14.31 4.28
N PHE A 113 -3.84 14.28 5.56
CA PHE A 113 -3.16 15.08 6.59
C PHE A 113 -1.70 14.68 6.80
N THR A 114 -1.39 13.38 6.70
CA THR A 114 0.00 12.89 6.76
C THR A 114 0.81 13.40 5.56
N CYS A 115 0.27 13.33 4.34
CA CYS A 115 0.93 13.83 3.14
C CYS A 115 1.09 15.35 3.15
N CYS A 116 0.14 16.09 3.74
CA CYS A 116 0.16 17.55 3.84
C CYS A 116 0.89 18.09 5.07
N HIS A 117 1.68 17.27 5.78
CA HIS A 117 2.32 17.66 7.02
C HIS A 117 3.34 18.81 6.82
N PRO A 118 3.33 19.87 7.66
CA PRO A 118 4.17 21.06 7.45
C PRO A 118 5.68 20.80 7.57
N ALA A 119 6.10 19.68 8.18
CA ALA A 119 7.51 19.27 8.21
C ALA A 119 8.06 18.81 6.85
N LEU A 120 7.20 18.56 5.87
CA LEU A 120 7.57 18.27 4.49
C LEU A 120 7.60 19.57 3.68
N ASP A 121 8.55 19.70 2.75
CA ASP A 121 8.54 20.81 1.80
C ASP A 121 7.33 20.71 0.85
N GLU A 122 6.95 21.82 0.23
CA GLU A 122 5.75 21.90 -0.60
C GLU A 122 5.75 20.88 -1.75
N LYS A 123 6.90 20.67 -2.39
CA LYS A 123 7.04 19.74 -3.50
C LYS A 123 6.79 18.31 -3.03
N SER A 124 7.38 17.93 -1.89
CA SER A 124 7.14 16.62 -1.27
C SER A 124 5.68 16.41 -0.88
N ARG A 125 5.02 17.43 -0.29
CA ARG A 125 3.59 17.34 0.09
C ARG A 125 2.70 17.04 -1.12
N VAL A 126 2.91 17.78 -2.21
CA VAL A 126 2.14 17.62 -3.45
C VAL A 126 2.45 16.29 -4.11
N ALA A 127 3.73 15.91 -4.23
CA ALA A 127 4.14 14.64 -4.83
C ALA A 127 3.59 13.42 -4.08
N LEU A 128 3.67 13.42 -2.73
CA LEU A 128 3.12 12.35 -1.91
C LEU A 128 1.61 12.23 -2.06
N THR A 129 0.89 13.35 -2.11
CA THR A 129 -0.57 13.35 -2.31
C THR A 129 -0.94 12.77 -3.67
N LEU A 130 -0.27 13.20 -4.74
CA LEU A 130 -0.52 12.70 -6.10
C LEU A 130 -0.26 11.19 -6.21
N ARG A 131 0.81 10.70 -5.57
CA ARG A 131 1.19 9.28 -5.60
C ARG A 131 0.23 8.42 -4.78
N THR A 132 0.00 8.79 -3.53
CA THR A 132 -0.68 7.94 -2.55
C THR A 132 -2.20 8.03 -2.63
N ILE A 133 -2.73 9.23 -2.87
CA ILE A 133 -4.17 9.49 -2.95
C ILE A 133 -4.62 9.52 -4.41
N GLY A 134 -3.86 10.21 -5.27
CA GLY A 134 -4.18 10.33 -6.70
C GLY A 134 -3.87 9.07 -7.51
N GLY A 135 -3.07 8.15 -6.97
CA GLY A 135 -2.67 6.93 -7.68
C GLY A 135 -1.76 7.19 -8.88
N LEU A 136 -1.12 8.36 -8.98
CA LEU A 136 -0.20 8.67 -10.06
C LEU A 136 1.13 7.93 -9.87
N GLY A 137 1.68 7.42 -10.98
CA GLY A 137 3.03 6.87 -11.03
C GLY A 137 4.10 7.96 -11.09
N THR A 138 5.36 7.60 -10.80
CA THR A 138 6.51 8.52 -10.78
C THR A 138 6.63 9.34 -12.07
N ARG A 139 6.40 8.71 -13.23
CA ARG A 139 6.44 9.39 -14.54
C ARG A 139 5.32 10.42 -14.73
N GLU A 140 4.12 10.13 -14.24
CA GLU A 140 2.99 11.06 -14.31
C GLU A 140 3.24 12.26 -13.39
N ILE A 141 3.84 12.02 -12.21
CA ILE A 141 4.21 13.06 -11.26
C ILE A 141 5.34 13.94 -11.81
N ALA A 142 6.38 13.35 -12.38
CA ALA A 142 7.48 14.09 -13.00
C ALA A 142 6.97 15.02 -14.11
N ARG A 143 6.02 14.55 -14.94
CA ARG A 143 5.35 15.40 -15.94
C ARG A 143 4.54 16.53 -15.32
N ALA A 144 3.83 16.28 -14.22
CA ALA A 144 3.08 17.31 -13.52
C ALA A 144 3.98 18.41 -12.94
N PHE A 145 5.19 18.05 -12.49
CA PHE A 145 6.20 19.00 -11.99
C PHE A 145 7.12 19.57 -13.08
N LEU A 146 6.97 19.14 -14.34
CA LEU A 146 7.91 19.45 -15.44
C LEU A 146 9.38 19.16 -15.05
N ASP A 147 9.59 18.06 -14.33
CA ASP A 147 10.89 17.62 -13.82
C ASP A 147 11.25 16.22 -14.37
N ASN A 148 12.44 15.74 -14.05
CA ASN A 148 12.90 14.41 -14.40
C ASN A 148 12.41 13.35 -13.38
N GLU A 149 12.31 12.09 -13.82
CA GLU A 149 11.83 10.99 -12.96
C GLU A 149 12.75 10.72 -11.76
N ALA A 150 14.06 10.91 -11.90
CA ALA A 150 15.02 10.70 -10.81
C ALA A 150 14.86 11.72 -9.66
N ALA A 151 14.29 12.89 -9.93
CA ALA A 151 13.96 13.89 -8.92
C ALA A 151 12.63 13.62 -8.19
N MET A 152 11.82 12.66 -8.66
CA MET A 152 10.51 12.30 -8.08
C MET A 152 10.47 10.87 -7.49
N GLY A 153 11.58 10.13 -7.55
CA GLY A 153 11.71 8.71 -7.18
C GLY A 153 11.80 8.48 -5.68
#